data_AF-Q10Y66-F1
#
_entry.id   AF-Q10Y66-F1
#
_cell.length_a   1.000
_cell.length_b   1.000
_cell.length_c   1.000
_cell.angle_alpha   90.00
_cell.angle_beta   90.00
_cell.angle_gamma   90.00
#
_symmetry.space_group_name_H-M   'P 1'
#
loop_
_entity.id
_entity.type
_entity.pdbx_description
1 polymer ?
#
loop_
_entity_poly.entity_id
_entity_poly.type
_entity_poly.pdbx_seq_one_letter_code
_entity_poly.pdbx_strand_id
1 'polypeptide(L)'
;MTGAAGVDTFVYDTGRNFRRRDIGVDKIVDFMLDEDTIVLSRTTFSKIESLAGSILQEFEVVDSNNAAIKSNAFIVYNQSNGNLYYNQNGSNNGFGSGGLFARLEGRPALEATDFFIDN
;
A
#
# COMPACT_ATOMS: atom_id res chain seq x y z
N MET A 1 -10.02 -10.91 -3.15
CA MET A 1 -11.14 -9.97 -3.18
C MET A 1 -11.35 -9.59 -4.63
N THR A 2 -12.57 -9.80 -5.09
CA THR A 2 -13.08 -9.35 -6.38
C THR A 2 -13.96 -8.18 -6.02
N GLY A 3 -13.64 -7.02 -6.55
CA GLY A 3 -14.52 -5.87 -6.56
C GLY A 3 -15.86 -6.21 -7.22
N ALA A 4 -16.93 -5.52 -6.86
CA ALA A 4 -18.15 -5.63 -7.65
C ALA A 4 -17.99 -4.80 -8.93
N ALA A 5 -18.99 -4.75 -9.81
CA ALA A 5 -18.97 -3.72 -10.85
C ALA A 5 -19.17 -2.33 -10.18
N GLY A 6 -18.22 -1.40 -10.37
CA GLY A 6 -18.31 -0.03 -9.87
C GLY A 6 -17.01 0.47 -9.24
N VAL A 7 -17.06 1.68 -8.68
CA VAL A 7 -15.97 2.29 -7.90
C VAL A 7 -15.84 1.56 -6.56
N ASP A 8 -14.77 0.78 -6.40
CA ASP A 8 -14.49 0.02 -5.19
C ASP A 8 -13.49 0.74 -4.27
N THR A 9 -13.58 0.45 -2.97
CA THR A 9 -12.67 0.98 -1.96
C THR A 9 -12.08 -0.14 -1.12
N PHE A 10 -10.75 -0.28 -1.16
CA PHE A 10 -9.99 -1.27 -0.41
C PHE A 10 -9.44 -0.63 0.87
N VAL A 11 -10.11 -0.84 1.99
CA VAL A 11 -9.79 -0.18 3.27
C VAL A 11 -8.86 -1.02 4.13
N TYR A 12 -7.70 -0.46 4.46
CA TYR A 12 -6.73 -1.03 5.38
C TYR A 12 -6.72 -0.27 6.71
N ASP A 13 -7.60 -0.69 7.61
CA ASP A 13 -7.68 -0.16 8.98
C ASP A 13 -7.86 -1.29 10.00
N THR A 14 -6.84 -1.50 10.83
CA THR A 14 -6.86 -2.49 11.93
C THR A 14 -7.14 -1.85 13.29
N GLY A 15 -7.33 -0.51 13.34
CA GLY A 15 -7.52 0.25 14.57
C GLY A 15 -6.32 0.24 15.52
N ARG A 16 -5.14 -0.19 15.05
CA ARG A 16 -3.88 -0.27 15.82
C ARG A 16 -2.69 -0.27 14.87
N ASN A 17 -1.48 -0.07 15.40
CA ASN A 17 -0.25 -0.14 14.62
C ASN A 17 -0.13 -1.44 13.81
N PHE A 18 0.34 -1.30 12.57
CA PHE A 18 0.55 -2.39 11.61
C PHE A 18 1.20 -3.62 12.26
N ARG A 19 0.56 -4.76 12.08
CA ARG A 19 1.07 -6.08 12.41
C ARG A 19 0.68 -7.03 11.29
N ARG A 20 1.65 -7.72 10.71
CA ARG A 20 1.43 -8.67 9.60
C ARG A 20 0.30 -9.69 9.85
N ARG A 21 0.12 -10.10 11.11
CA ARG A 21 -0.94 -11.05 11.51
C ARG A 21 -2.34 -10.42 11.54
N ASP A 22 -2.42 -9.12 11.83
CA ASP A 22 -3.69 -8.40 12.01
C ASP A 22 -4.18 -7.86 10.66
N ILE A 23 -3.26 -7.36 9.82
CA ILE A 23 -3.57 -6.80 8.49
C ILE A 23 -3.77 -7.89 7.41
N GLY A 24 -3.08 -9.03 7.53
CA GLY A 24 -3.11 -10.08 6.51
C GLY A 24 -2.41 -9.68 5.20
N VAL A 25 -2.67 -10.46 4.15
CA VAL A 25 -2.24 -10.15 2.79
C VAL A 25 -3.42 -10.37 1.86
N ASP A 26 -3.98 -9.28 1.35
CA ASP A 26 -5.07 -9.35 0.40
C ASP A 26 -4.59 -9.64 -1.01
N LYS A 27 -5.46 -10.27 -1.78
CA LYS A 27 -5.32 -10.42 -3.22
C LYS A 27 -6.41 -9.62 -3.90
N ILE A 28 -6.06 -8.53 -4.56
CA ILE A 28 -6.98 -7.65 -5.31
C ILE A 28 -6.88 -8.07 -6.78
N VAL A 29 -7.98 -8.52 -7.39
CA VAL A 29 -7.91 -9.18 -8.72
C VAL A 29 -8.30 -8.31 -9.90
N ASP A 30 -8.94 -7.18 -9.65
CA ASP A 30 -9.70 -6.41 -10.63
C ASP A 30 -9.62 -4.89 -10.39
N PHE A 31 -8.53 -4.42 -9.75
CA PHE A 31 -8.32 -3.00 -9.49
C PHE A 31 -8.36 -2.18 -10.79
N MET A 32 -9.29 -1.23 -10.87
CA MET A 32 -9.48 -0.30 -11.99
C MET A 32 -8.85 1.05 -11.67
N LEU A 33 -7.87 1.46 -12.48
CA LEU A 33 -7.25 2.79 -12.38
C LEU A 33 -8.30 3.89 -12.58
N ASP A 34 -8.12 5.02 -11.89
CA ASP A 34 -9.03 6.18 -11.90
C ASP A 34 -10.46 5.92 -11.39
N GLU A 35 -10.78 4.69 -10.99
CA GLU A 35 -12.09 4.31 -10.42
C GLU A 35 -11.93 3.83 -8.98
N ASP A 36 -11.07 2.83 -8.74
CA ASP A 36 -10.90 2.23 -7.42
C ASP A 36 -9.93 3.02 -6.55
N THR A 37 -10.07 2.88 -5.22
CA THR A 37 -9.20 3.57 -4.26
C THR A 37 -8.72 2.63 -3.16
N ILE A 38 -7.43 2.73 -2.81
CA ILE A 38 -6.84 2.07 -1.65
C ILE A 38 -6.80 3.06 -0.48
N VAL A 39 -7.54 2.77 0.58
CA VAL A 39 -7.59 3.62 1.78
C VAL A 39 -6.64 3.09 2.85
N LEU A 40 -5.76 3.95 3.35
CA LEU A 40 -4.77 3.63 4.37
C LEU A 40 -5.07 4.43 5.65
N SER A 41 -5.35 3.75 6.75
CA SER A 41 -5.54 4.38 8.07
C SER A 41 -4.19 4.76 8.68
N ARG A 42 -4.03 6.01 9.10
CA ARG A 42 -2.82 6.48 9.81
C ARG A 42 -2.62 5.79 11.16
N THR A 43 -3.69 5.32 11.78
CA THR A 43 -3.59 4.49 12.99
C THR A 43 -2.89 3.16 12.70
N THR A 44 -3.11 2.60 11.51
CA THR A 44 -2.47 1.36 11.06
C THR A 44 -1.07 1.61 10.51
N PHE A 45 -0.94 2.52 9.55
CA PHE A 45 0.30 2.87 8.88
C PHE A 45 0.97 4.08 9.56
N SER A 46 1.30 3.93 10.84
CA SER A 46 1.69 5.05 11.74
C SER A 46 2.98 5.79 11.43
N LYS A 47 3.66 5.44 10.33
CA LYS A 47 4.80 6.20 9.79
C LYS A 47 4.43 7.11 8.62
N ILE A 48 3.22 7.00 8.09
CA ILE A 48 2.67 7.96 7.14
C ILE A 48 2.45 9.29 7.89
N GLU A 49 3.29 10.26 7.57
CA GLU A 49 3.27 11.62 8.08
C GLU A 49 2.35 12.53 7.24
N SER A 50 2.00 12.13 6.02
CA SER A 50 1.05 12.87 5.20
C SER A 50 -0.27 13.11 5.92
N LEU A 51 -0.80 14.32 5.73
CA LEU A 51 -2.16 14.64 6.17
C LEU A 51 -3.19 13.88 5.33
N ALA A 52 -4.40 13.76 5.85
CA ALA A 52 -5.50 13.10 5.14
C ALA A 52 -5.64 13.63 3.70
N GLY A 53 -5.76 12.70 2.75
CA GLY A 53 -5.99 13.00 1.34
C GLY A 53 -4.92 12.55 0.34
N SER A 54 -3.61 12.65 0.63
CA SER A 54 -2.58 12.31 -0.37
C SER A 54 -1.31 11.71 0.24
N ILE A 55 -0.63 10.85 -0.51
CA ILE A 55 0.61 10.14 -0.13
C ILE A 55 1.82 10.52 -1.03
N LEU A 56 1.76 11.61 -1.80
CA LEU A 56 2.74 11.90 -2.88
C LEU A 56 4.23 11.81 -2.50
N GLN A 57 4.61 12.04 -1.23
CA GLN A 57 6.01 11.96 -0.78
C GLN A 57 6.39 10.62 -0.14
N GLU A 58 5.42 9.74 0.08
CA GLU A 58 5.56 8.54 0.90
C GLU A 58 5.20 7.27 0.10
N PHE A 59 4.94 7.42 -1.20
CA PHE A 59 4.69 6.35 -2.16
C PHE A 59 5.82 6.24 -3.18
N GLU A 60 6.26 5.01 -3.46
CA GLU A 60 7.25 4.74 -4.51
C GLU A 60 6.86 3.49 -5.31
N VAL A 61 7.04 3.55 -6.64
CA VAL A 61 6.95 2.40 -7.53
C VAL A 61 8.35 1.88 -7.83
N VAL A 62 8.55 0.58 -7.63
CA VAL A 62 9.80 -0.13 -7.87
C VAL A 62 9.59 -1.34 -8.78
N ASP A 63 10.66 -1.87 -9.35
CA ASP A 63 10.63 -2.97 -10.34
C ASP A 63 11.15 -4.32 -9.82
N SER A 64 11.50 -4.41 -8.54
CA SER A 64 12.07 -5.63 -7.96
C SER A 64 11.91 -5.69 -6.45
N ASN A 65 11.97 -6.91 -5.89
CA ASN A 65 11.93 -7.10 -4.44
C ASN A 65 13.15 -6.49 -3.74
N ASN A 66 14.31 -6.47 -4.40
CA ASN A 66 15.52 -5.87 -3.86
C ASN A 66 15.44 -4.34 -3.82
N ALA A 67 14.80 -3.72 -4.83
CA ALA A 67 14.49 -2.29 -4.77
C ALA A 67 13.44 -2.01 -3.69
N ALA A 68 12.41 -2.86 -3.55
CA ALA A 68 11.37 -2.67 -2.54
C ALA A 68 11.92 -2.63 -1.11
N ILE A 69 12.83 -3.55 -0.74
CA ILE A 69 13.45 -3.57 0.59
C ILE A 69 14.51 -2.47 0.81
N LYS A 70 14.83 -1.66 -0.21
CA LYS A 70 15.79 -0.54 -0.15
C LYS A 70 15.12 0.81 -0.36
N SER A 71 13.82 0.83 -0.64
CA SER A 71 13.04 2.05 -0.82
C SER A 71 13.06 2.87 0.46
N ASN A 72 12.99 4.19 0.31
CA ASN A 72 12.82 5.11 1.44
C ASN A 72 11.35 5.45 1.69
N ALA A 73 10.47 5.19 0.71
CA ALA A 73 9.05 5.46 0.82
C ALA A 73 8.38 4.51 1.82
N PHE A 74 7.29 4.97 2.45
CA PHE A 74 6.56 4.19 3.44
C PHE A 74 5.58 3.20 2.79
N ILE A 75 5.05 3.52 1.62
CA ILE A 75 4.25 2.61 0.80
C ILE A 75 5.02 2.35 -0.49
N VAL A 76 5.25 1.07 -0.76
CA VAL A 76 6.10 0.65 -1.88
C VAL A 76 5.33 -0.32 -2.73
N TYR A 77 5.10 0.03 -3.99
CA TYR A 77 4.48 -0.84 -4.97
C TYR A 77 5.54 -1.45 -5.88
N ASN A 78 5.62 -2.78 -5.91
CA ASN A 78 6.49 -3.48 -6.83
C ASN A 78 5.71 -3.86 -8.10
N GLN A 79 5.85 -3.06 -9.16
CA GLN A 79 5.14 -3.24 -10.43
C GLN A 79 5.52 -4.54 -11.16
N SER A 80 6.65 -5.18 -10.82
CA SER A 80 7.05 -6.45 -11.45
C SER A 80 6.18 -7.63 -11.01
N ASN A 81 5.61 -7.58 -9.79
CA ASN A 81 4.84 -8.68 -9.22
C ASN A 81 3.50 -8.27 -8.60
N GLY A 82 3.19 -6.97 -8.57
CA GLY A 82 1.94 -6.41 -8.06
C GLY A 82 1.89 -6.31 -6.53
N ASN A 83 3.01 -6.55 -5.83
CA ASN A 83 3.03 -6.53 -4.38
C ASN A 83 3.06 -5.10 -3.84
N LEU A 84 2.27 -4.86 -2.80
CA LEU A 84 2.18 -3.59 -2.11
C LEU A 84 2.64 -3.76 -0.66
N TYR A 85 3.66 -2.99 -0.27
CA TYR A 85 4.35 -3.12 0.99
C TYR A 85 4.21 -1.86 1.84
N TYR A 86 4.13 -2.05 3.15
CA TYR A 86 4.40 -1.01 4.13
C TYR A 86 5.84 -1.12 4.62
N ASN A 87 6.65 -0.11 4.37
CA ASN A 87 8.03 0.00 4.80
C ASN A 87 8.12 0.80 6.11
N GLN A 88 7.92 0.14 7.24
CA GLN A 88 7.82 0.81 8.54
C GLN A 88 9.13 1.45 9.02
N ASN A 89 10.28 0.98 8.53
CA ASN A 89 11.60 1.44 8.97
C ASN A 89 12.27 2.43 7.99
N GLY A 90 11.53 2.92 6.99
CA GLY A 90 11.97 3.97 6.05
C GLY A 90 13.25 3.57 5.32
N SER A 91 14.28 4.40 5.38
CA SER A 91 15.55 4.19 4.66
C SER A 91 16.41 3.01 5.16
N ASN A 92 15.97 2.29 6.19
CA ASN A 92 16.69 1.12 6.68
C ASN A 92 16.31 -0.11 5.85
N ASN A 93 17.29 -0.91 5.43
CA ASN A 93 17.03 -2.14 4.67
C ASN A 93 15.95 -3.04 5.29
N GLY A 94 15.07 -3.57 4.45
CA GLY A 94 13.92 -4.38 4.86
C GLY A 94 12.65 -3.55 5.02
N PHE A 95 11.69 -4.08 5.76
CA PHE A 95 10.41 -3.39 6.04
C PHE A 95 10.17 -3.16 7.54
N GLY A 96 11.17 -3.46 8.39
CA GLY A 96 11.02 -3.38 9.85
C GLY A 96 9.89 -4.28 10.35
N SER A 97 8.97 -3.71 11.14
CA SER A 97 7.73 -4.39 11.54
C SER A 97 6.62 -4.35 10.48
N GLY A 98 6.82 -3.60 9.40
CA GLY A 98 5.97 -3.55 8.22
C GLY A 98 6.09 -4.80 7.35
N GLY A 99 5.61 -4.74 6.11
CA GLY A 99 5.68 -5.83 5.16
C GLY A 99 4.58 -5.79 4.10
N LEU A 100 4.45 -6.90 3.37
CA LEU A 100 3.40 -7.10 2.37
C LEU A 100 2.03 -7.05 3.06
N PHE A 101 1.08 -6.33 2.47
CA PHE A 101 -0.30 -6.29 2.94
C PHE A 101 -1.32 -6.46 1.82
N ALA A 102 -0.94 -6.21 0.57
CA ALA A 102 -1.78 -6.47 -0.59
C ALA A 102 -0.97 -6.93 -1.80
N ARG A 103 -1.62 -7.64 -2.70
CA ARG A 103 -1.11 -7.97 -4.02
C ARG A 103 -2.19 -7.70 -5.06
N LEU A 104 -1.88 -6.88 -6.04
CA LEU A 104 -2.72 -6.56 -7.18
C LEU A 104 -2.39 -7.50 -8.34
N GLU A 105 -3.35 -8.33 -8.75
CA GLU A 105 -3.26 -9.05 -10.02
C GLU A 105 -3.39 -8.07 -11.20
N GLY A 106 -2.90 -8.48 -12.38
CA GLY A 106 -2.84 -7.59 -13.54
C GLY A 106 -1.70 -6.55 -13.46
N ARG A 107 -1.22 -6.23 -12.26
CA ARG A 107 -0.14 -5.26 -11.99
C ARG A 107 -0.45 -3.90 -12.62
N PRO A 108 -1.56 -3.24 -12.23
CA PRO A 108 -1.89 -1.91 -12.72
C PRO A 108 -0.77 -0.93 -12.43
N ALA A 109 -0.64 0.11 -13.26
CA ALA A 109 0.34 1.17 -13.08
C ALA A 109 -0.14 2.14 -11.98
N LEU A 110 0.03 1.74 -10.71
CA LEU A 110 -0.44 2.55 -9.60
C LEU A 110 0.31 3.86 -9.48
N GLU A 111 -0.42 4.92 -9.19
CA GLU A 111 0.07 6.25 -8.85
C GLU A 111 -0.34 6.62 -7.43
N ALA A 112 0.25 7.70 -6.89
CA ALA A 112 -0.10 8.17 -5.55
C ALA A 112 -1.57 8.62 -5.42
N THR A 113 -2.25 8.90 -6.53
CA THR A 113 -3.67 9.27 -6.60
C THR A 113 -4.61 8.09 -6.40
N ASP A 114 -4.14 6.86 -6.56
CA ASP A 114 -4.91 5.64 -6.27
C ASP A 114 -5.05 5.38 -4.75
N PHE A 115 -4.40 6.20 -3.93
CA PHE A 115 -4.37 6.08 -2.49
C PHE A 115 -5.05 7.24 -1.80
N PHE A 116 -5.81 6.92 -0.76
CA PHE A 116 -6.41 7.90 0.15
C PHE A 116 -5.94 7.63 1.58
N ILE A 117 -5.51 8.69 2.28
CA ILE A 117 -5.10 8.60 3.69
C ILE A 117 -6.28 8.98 4.58
N ASP A 118 -6.70 8.06 5.44
CA ASP A 118 -7.72 8.27 6.48
C ASP A 118 -7.07 8.51 7.86
N ASN A 119 -7.77 9.22 8.75
CA ASN A 119 -7.23 9.66 10.04
C ASN A 119 -7.16 8.56 11.10
#